data_AF-A0AAN1MQ72-F1
#
_entry.id   AF-A0AAN1MQ72-F1
#
_cell.length_a   1.000
_cell.length_b   1.000
_cell.length_c   1.000
_cell.angle_alpha   90.00
_cell.angle_beta   90.00
_cell.angle_gamma   90.00
#
_symmetry.space_group_name_H-M   'P 1'
#
loop_
_entity.id
_entity.type
_entity.pdbx_description
1 polymer ?
#
loop_
_entity_poly.entity_id
_entity_poly.type
_entity_poly.pdbx_seq_one_letter_code
_entity_poly.pdbx_strand_id
1 'polypeptide(L)'
;MQNRDNGLMMAILIPCILAVAAILWISRAIGASFASVCSTATSLIVVIVALAILWRFLDAFGLQILAAFPAIGWPTIWPVLTSIANGGSDSESSFRPWHEQSFIDSAWMTWGLEAIFVALLCLAVFHEYRRRRYW
;
A
#
# COMPACT_ATOMS: atom_id res chain seq x y z
N MET A 1 -13.02 18.60 -34.94
CA MET A 1 -12.23 17.53 -34.27
C MET A 1 -11.39 18.11 -33.13
N GLN A 2 -10.67 19.22 -33.34
CA GLN A 2 -9.81 19.89 -32.34
C GLN A 2 -10.44 20.20 -30.95
N ASN A 3 -11.72 20.57 -30.86
CA ASN A 3 -12.39 20.78 -29.56
C ASN A 3 -12.63 19.50 -28.74
N ARG A 4 -12.76 18.34 -29.40
CA ARG A 4 -13.01 17.05 -28.73
C ARG A 4 -11.71 16.50 -28.15
N ASP A 5 -10.60 16.72 -28.85
CA ASP A 5 -9.25 16.32 -28.42
C ASP A 5 -8.77 17.18 -27.25
N ASN A 6 -9.06 18.49 -27.26
CA ASN A 6 -8.80 19.38 -26.13
C ASN A 6 -9.61 19.01 -24.88
N GLY A 7 -10.88 18.61 -25.06
CA GLY A 7 -11.75 18.15 -23.97
C GLY A 7 -11.23 16.87 -23.32
N LEU A 8 -10.82 15.88 -24.12
CA LEU A 8 -10.21 14.64 -23.63
C LEU A 8 -8.85 14.90 -22.94
N MET A 9 -8.02 15.77 -23.51
CA MET A 9 -6.73 16.13 -22.92
C MET A 9 -6.91 16.76 -21.54
N MET A 10 -7.84 17.71 -21.39
CA MET A 10 -8.15 18.32 -20.10
C MET A 10 -8.78 17.32 -19.12
N ALA A 11 -9.64 16.42 -19.59
CA ALA A 11 -10.26 15.38 -18.77
C ALA A 11 -9.24 14.38 -18.19
N ILE A 12 -8.07 14.23 -18.80
CA ILE A 12 -6.97 13.39 -18.28
C ILE A 12 -6.01 14.22 -17.43
N LEU A 13 -5.65 15.43 -17.88
CA LEU A 13 -4.71 16.30 -17.18
C LEU A 13 -5.20 16.73 -15.80
N ILE A 14 -6.46 17.18 -15.70
CA ILE A 14 -7.03 17.68 -14.44
C ILE A 14 -6.97 16.63 -13.33
N PRO A 15 -7.47 15.38 -13.49
CA PRO A 15 -7.37 14.38 -12.44
C PRO A 15 -5.93 13.96 -12.18
N CYS A 16 -5.05 13.95 -13.19
CA CYS A 16 -3.64 13.63 -12.99
C CYS A 16 -2.94 14.68 -12.11
N ILE A 17 -3.17 15.97 -12.37
CA ILE A 17 -2.64 17.06 -11.54
C ILE A 17 -3.22 17.00 -10.13
N LEU A 18 -4.52 16.74 -9.98
CA LEU A 18 -5.15 16.60 -8.66
C LEU A 18 -4.59 15.40 -7.89
N ALA A 19 -4.35 14.27 -8.55
CA ALA A 19 -3.73 13.10 -7.93
C ALA A 19 -2.30 13.41 -7.45
N VAL A 20 -1.49 14.05 -8.28
CA VAL A 20 -0.12 14.47 -7.90
C VAL A 20 -0.16 15.46 -6.74
N ALA A 21 -1.06 16.44 -6.76
CA ALA A 21 -1.23 17.41 -5.69
C ALA A 21 -1.66 16.74 -4.37
N ALA A 22 -2.56 15.76 -4.43
CA ALA A 22 -2.98 14.98 -3.27
C ALA A 22 -1.81 14.16 -2.68
N ILE A 23 -1.04 13.48 -3.53
CA ILE A 23 0.15 12.71 -3.11
C ILE A 23 1.19 13.63 -2.46
N LEU A 24 1.43 14.82 -3.03
CA LEU A 24 2.32 15.83 -2.44
C LEU A 24 1.82 16.35 -1.09
N TRP A 25 0.51 16.52 -0.93
CA TRP A 25 -0.07 16.95 0.33
C TRP A 25 0.07 15.85 1.40
N ILE A 26 -0.20 14.60 1.04
CA ILE A 26 -0.03 13.43 1.89
C ILE A 26 1.43 13.25 2.31
N SER A 27 2.38 13.35 1.36
CA SER A 27 3.80 13.18 1.67
C SER A 27 4.29 14.25 2.66
N ARG A 28 3.85 15.50 2.49
CA ARG A 28 4.16 16.59 3.41
C ARG A 28 3.50 16.44 4.77
N ALA A 29 2.25 15.97 4.81
CA ALA A 29 1.53 15.76 6.06
C ALA A 29 2.17 14.64 6.91
N ILE A 30 2.69 13.61 6.26
CA ILE A 30 3.30 12.43 6.91
C ILE A 30 4.80 12.65 7.17
N GLY A 31 5.45 13.60 6.48
CA GLY A 31 6.89 13.82 6.58
C GLY A 31 7.72 12.77 5.83
N ALA A 32 7.11 12.11 4.83
CA ALA A 32 7.77 11.13 3.96
C ALA A 32 8.21 11.77 2.65
N SER A 33 9.17 11.14 1.96
CA SER A 33 9.58 11.55 0.62
C SER A 33 8.42 11.40 -0.37
N PHE A 34 8.34 12.28 -1.37
CA PHE A 34 7.33 12.16 -2.42
C PHE A 34 7.50 10.87 -3.26
N ALA A 35 8.76 10.46 -3.48
CA ALA A 35 9.07 9.26 -4.27
C ALA A 35 8.61 7.98 -3.57
N SER A 36 8.85 7.84 -2.25
CA SER A 36 8.37 6.69 -1.47
C SER A 36 6.85 6.60 -1.48
N VAL A 37 6.16 7.73 -1.26
CA VAL A 37 4.69 7.77 -1.26
C VAL A 37 4.12 7.46 -2.65
N CYS A 38 4.76 7.92 -3.74
CA CYS A 38 4.32 7.62 -5.10
C CYS A 38 4.52 6.12 -5.46
N SER A 39 5.65 5.54 -5.08
CA SER A 39 5.95 4.12 -5.27
C SER A 39 4.98 3.22 -4.48
N THR A 40 4.73 3.56 -3.21
CA THR A 40 3.77 2.88 -2.35
C THR A 40 2.34 3.02 -2.87
N ALA A 41 1.91 4.21 -3.30
CA ALA A 41 0.57 4.42 -3.84
C ALA A 41 0.33 3.56 -5.08
N THR A 42 1.30 3.49 -5.99
CA THR A 42 1.20 2.65 -7.20
C THR A 42 1.06 1.18 -6.83
N SER A 43 1.89 0.69 -5.91
CA SER A 43 1.86 -0.71 -5.45
C SER A 43 0.55 -1.05 -4.73
N LEU A 44 0.06 -0.16 -3.86
CA LEU A 44 -1.23 -0.33 -3.17
C LEU A 44 -2.40 -0.35 -4.15
N ILE A 45 -2.39 0.48 -5.19
CA ILE A 45 -3.44 0.45 -6.23
C ILE A 45 -3.47 -0.94 -6.90
N VAL A 46 -2.31 -1.53 -7.23
CA VAL A 46 -2.25 -2.88 -7.81
C VAL A 46 -2.84 -3.91 -6.85
N VAL A 47 -2.49 -3.86 -5.56
CA VAL A 47 -3.04 -4.77 -4.55
C VAL A 47 -4.56 -4.61 -4.40
N ILE A 48 -5.06 -3.37 -4.35
CA ILE A 48 -6.50 -3.08 -4.25
C ILE A 48 -7.24 -3.60 -5.47
N VAL A 49 -6.73 -3.37 -6.67
CA VAL A 49 -7.34 -3.84 -7.92
C VAL A 49 -7.37 -5.37 -7.95
N ALA A 50 -6.26 -6.04 -7.59
CA ALA A 50 -6.21 -7.49 -7.53
C ALA A 50 -7.23 -8.06 -6.53
N LEU A 51 -7.34 -7.47 -5.33
CA LEU A 51 -8.32 -7.90 -4.33
C LEU A 51 -9.76 -7.60 -4.73
N ALA A 52 -10.02 -6.48 -5.41
CA ALA A 52 -11.36 -6.15 -5.93
C ALA A 52 -11.79 -7.13 -7.03
N ILE A 53 -10.87 -7.51 -7.92
CA ILE A 53 -11.10 -8.57 -8.91
C ILE A 53 -11.39 -9.89 -8.19
N LEU A 54 -10.56 -10.25 -7.19
CA LEU A 54 -10.73 -11.47 -6.42
C LEU A 54 -12.09 -11.50 -5.70
N TRP A 55 -12.51 -10.37 -5.13
CA TRP A 55 -13.82 -10.21 -4.49
C TRP A 55 -14.96 -10.58 -5.43
N ARG A 56 -14.89 -10.12 -6.69
CA ARG A 56 -15.92 -10.41 -7.68
C ARG A 56 -16.15 -11.90 -7.94
N PHE A 57 -15.14 -12.74 -7.71
CA PHE A 57 -15.21 -14.20 -7.88
C PHE A 57 -15.49 -14.95 -6.57
N LEU A 58 -15.23 -14.31 -5.43
CA LEU A 58 -15.26 -14.91 -4.09
C LEU A 58 -16.15 -14.09 -3.15
N ASP A 59 -17.37 -13.74 -3.58
CA ASP A 59 -18.33 -12.93 -2.82
C ASP A 59 -18.59 -13.46 -1.40
N ALA A 60 -18.46 -14.77 -1.20
CA ALA A 60 -18.61 -15.42 0.11
C ALA A 60 -17.39 -15.27 1.04
N PHE A 61 -16.26 -14.73 0.57
CA PHE A 61 -15.00 -14.60 1.31
C PHE A 61 -14.56 -13.15 1.52
N GLY A 62 -15.50 -12.19 1.49
CA GLY A 62 -15.18 -10.78 1.59
C GLY A 62 -14.33 -10.40 2.81
N LEU A 63 -14.57 -11.04 3.96
CA LEU A 63 -13.83 -10.77 5.19
C LEU A 63 -12.36 -11.25 5.11
N GLN A 64 -12.11 -12.36 4.44
CA GLN A 64 -10.76 -12.88 4.18
C GLN A 64 -10.03 -12.01 3.16
N ILE A 65 -10.73 -11.51 2.14
CA ILE A 65 -10.15 -10.62 1.14
C ILE A 65 -9.76 -9.28 1.78
N LEU A 66 -10.59 -8.77 2.69
CA LEU A 66 -10.25 -7.57 3.47
C LEU A 66 -9.06 -7.81 4.41
N ALA A 67 -8.95 -8.99 5.02
CA ALA A 67 -7.79 -9.37 5.83
C ALA A 67 -6.51 -9.63 5.00
N ALA A 68 -6.64 -9.99 3.72
CA ALA A 68 -5.50 -10.17 2.82
C ALA A 68 -4.86 -8.83 2.43
N PHE A 69 -5.63 -7.73 2.44
CA PHE A 69 -5.11 -6.39 2.15
C PHE A 69 -3.94 -5.97 3.04
N PRO A 70 -4.04 -5.97 4.39
CA PRO A 70 -2.90 -5.62 5.24
C PRO A 70 -1.76 -6.65 5.12
N ALA A 71 -2.04 -7.93 4.91
CA ALA A 71 -0.98 -8.94 4.75
C ALA A 71 -0.11 -8.69 3.51
N ILE A 72 -0.74 -8.39 2.37
CA ILE A 72 -0.05 -8.19 1.08
C ILE A 72 0.42 -6.73 0.92
N GLY A 73 -0.35 -5.78 1.46
CA GLY A 73 -0.07 -4.35 1.38
C GLY A 73 1.03 -3.91 2.34
N TRP A 74 1.27 -4.63 3.43
CA TRP A 74 2.24 -4.22 4.44
C TRP A 74 3.67 -4.00 3.90
N PRO A 75 4.27 -4.92 3.13
CA PRO A 75 5.60 -4.70 2.54
C PRO A 75 5.66 -3.46 1.65
N THR A 76 4.55 -3.11 1.00
CA THR A 76 4.49 -1.93 0.10
C THR A 76 4.44 -0.61 0.85
N ILE A 77 4.03 -0.60 2.12
CA ILE A 77 4.00 0.59 3.00
C ILE A 77 5.38 0.83 3.63
N TRP A 78 6.23 -0.20 3.68
CA TRP A 78 7.54 -0.14 4.34
C TRP A 78 8.45 1.00 3.85
N PRO A 79 8.60 1.28 2.54
CA PRO A 79 9.44 2.38 2.06
C PRO A 79 9.00 3.77 2.56
N VAL A 80 7.71 3.95 2.84
CA VAL A 80 7.20 5.20 3.41
C VAL A 80 7.60 5.31 4.87
N LEU A 81 7.50 4.21 5.64
CA LEU A 81 7.92 4.17 7.04
C LEU A 81 9.43 4.40 7.21
N THR A 82 10.24 3.79 6.34
CA THR A 82 11.70 4.02 6.34
C THR A 82 12.02 5.46 5.94
N SER A 83 11.30 6.03 4.97
CA SER A 83 11.46 7.44 4.61
C SER A 83 11.11 8.39 5.78
N ILE A 84 10.04 8.13 6.51
CA ILE A 84 9.67 8.91 7.72
C ILE A 84 10.76 8.78 8.79
N ALA A 85 11.23 7.55 9.04
CA ALA A 85 12.32 7.29 9.99
C ALA A 85 13.62 8.00 9.59
N ASN A 86 13.79 8.28 8.30
CA ASN A 86 14.92 9.05 7.76
C ASN A 86 14.67 10.58 7.75
N GLY A 87 13.57 11.07 8.32
CA GLY A 87 13.23 12.49 8.28
C GLY A 87 12.82 12.99 6.89
N GLY A 88 12.24 12.10 6.07
CA GLY A 88 11.64 12.43 4.77
C GLY A 88 12.56 12.26 3.56
N SER A 89 13.76 11.71 3.73
CA SER A 89 14.65 11.32 2.63
C SER A 89 14.53 9.84 2.29
N ASP A 90 14.73 9.48 1.02
CA ASP A 90 14.80 8.08 0.62
C ASP A 90 16.11 7.45 1.09
N SER A 91 16.03 6.27 1.71
CA SER A 91 17.19 5.53 2.22
C SER A 91 18.23 5.25 1.13
N GLU A 92 17.80 5.06 -0.12
CA GLU A 92 18.69 4.82 -1.26
C GLU A 92 19.45 6.08 -1.73
N SER A 93 18.93 7.28 -1.44
CA SER A 93 19.48 8.54 -1.95
C SER A 93 20.28 9.34 -0.92
N SER A 94 20.14 9.02 0.37
CA SER A 94 20.81 9.72 1.46
C SER A 94 21.80 8.80 2.19
N PHE A 95 23.10 9.09 2.11
CA PHE A 95 24.09 8.37 2.90
C PHE A 95 24.02 8.82 4.37
N ARG A 96 23.41 7.99 5.23
CA ARG A 96 23.40 8.18 6.69
C ARG A 96 23.86 6.89 7.37
N PRO A 97 25.11 6.81 7.86
CA PRO A 97 25.69 5.56 8.38
C PRO A 97 25.02 5.00 9.64
N TRP A 98 24.21 5.79 10.35
CA TRP A 98 23.41 5.32 11.50
C TRP A 98 22.03 4.77 11.11
N HIS A 99 21.63 4.90 9.85
CA HIS A 99 20.29 4.50 9.39
C HIS A 99 20.18 3.00 9.16
N GLU A 100 21.26 2.37 8.66
CA GLU A 100 21.38 0.91 8.46
C GLU A 100 21.28 0.11 9.77
N GLN A 101 21.38 0.77 10.93
CA GLN A 101 21.27 0.15 12.26
C GLN A 101 19.98 0.53 12.99
N SER A 102 19.05 1.25 12.34
CA SER A 102 17.79 1.63 12.99
C SER A 102 16.90 0.40 13.16
N PHE A 103 16.35 0.21 14.37
CA PHE A 103 15.40 -0.88 14.65
C PHE A 103 14.21 -0.89 13.67
N ILE A 104 13.82 0.31 13.21
CA ILE A 104 12.72 0.51 12.26
C ILE A 104 13.06 0.01 10.86
N ASP A 105 14.34 -0.04 10.46
CA ASP A 105 14.76 -0.58 9.15
C ASP A 105 15.20 -2.06 9.24
N SER A 106 14.96 -2.70 10.39
CA SER A 106 15.31 -4.11 10.56
C SER A 106 14.33 -5.02 9.83
N ALA A 107 14.86 -6.02 9.12
CA ALA A 107 14.08 -7.06 8.45
C ALA A 107 13.11 -7.77 9.42
N TRP A 108 13.47 -7.86 10.71
CA TRP A 108 12.61 -8.41 11.75
C TRP A 108 11.29 -7.66 11.91
N MET A 109 11.33 -6.32 11.83
CA MET A 109 10.12 -5.50 11.97
C MET A 109 9.27 -5.56 10.70
N THR A 110 9.89 -5.62 9.52
CA THR A 110 9.19 -5.78 8.24
C THR A 110 8.45 -7.12 8.17
N TRP A 111 9.21 -8.22 8.29
CA TRP A 111 8.71 -9.58 8.09
C TRP A 111 7.96 -10.11 9.30
N GLY A 112 8.31 -9.67 10.51
CA GLY A 112 7.60 -10.07 11.73
C GLY A 112 6.16 -9.58 11.75
N LEU A 113 5.94 -8.33 11.32
CA LEU A 113 4.59 -7.77 11.28
C LEU A 113 3.76 -8.32 10.11
N GLU A 114 4.41 -8.61 8.97
CA GLU A 114 3.79 -9.40 7.89
C GLU A 114 3.35 -10.79 8.38
N ALA A 115 4.21 -11.49 9.12
CA ALA A 115 3.88 -12.81 9.67
C ALA A 115 2.66 -12.77 10.60
N ILE A 116 2.48 -11.70 11.39
CA ILE A 116 1.28 -11.49 12.21
C ILE A 116 0.05 -11.33 11.32
N PHE A 117 0.12 -10.52 10.26
CA PHE A 117 -1.01 -10.36 9.34
C PHE A 117 -1.36 -11.66 8.60
N VAL A 118 -0.36 -12.42 8.16
CA VAL A 118 -0.56 -13.74 7.54
C VAL A 118 -1.20 -14.70 8.53
N ALA A 119 -0.76 -14.72 9.79
CA ALA A 119 -1.37 -15.56 10.82
C ALA A 119 -2.84 -15.19 11.08
N LEU A 120 -3.17 -13.89 11.13
CA LEU A 120 -4.55 -13.41 11.25
C LEU A 120 -5.40 -13.80 10.04
N LEU A 121 -4.84 -13.73 8.83
CA LEU A 121 -5.51 -14.20 7.62
C LEU A 121 -5.80 -15.70 7.68
N CYS A 122 -4.81 -16.52 8.06
CA CYS A 122 -5.00 -17.95 8.25
C CYS A 122 -6.09 -18.26 9.28
N LEU A 123 -6.12 -17.53 10.40
CA LEU A 123 -7.17 -17.65 11.41
C LEU A 123 -8.56 -17.30 10.85
N ALA A 124 -8.67 -16.22 10.07
CA ALA A 124 -9.92 -15.81 9.44
C ALA A 124 -10.44 -16.86 8.43
N VAL A 125 -9.53 -17.48 7.66
CA VAL A 125 -9.87 -18.58 6.74
C VAL A 125 -10.28 -19.83 7.52
N PHE A 126 -9.53 -20.21 8.56
CA PHE A 126 -9.84 -21.38 9.38
C PHE A 126 -11.18 -21.24 10.10
N HIS A 127 -11.46 -20.07 10.67
CA HIS A 127 -12.72 -19.78 11.34
C HIS A 127 -13.92 -19.92 10.39
N GLU A 128 -13.82 -19.37 9.17
CA GLU A 128 -14.87 -19.49 8.17
C GLU A 128 -15.05 -20.91 7.65
N TYR A 129 -13.96 -21.64 7.41
CA TYR A 129 -14.01 -23.06 7.05
C TYR A 129 -14.72 -23.87 8.13
N ARG A 130 -14.41 -23.60 9.40
CA ARG A 130 -15.08 -24.24 10.54
C ARG A 130 -16.57 -23.90 10.55
N ARG A 131 -16.93 -22.62 10.37
CA ARG A 131 -18.32 -22.17 10.35
C ARG A 131 -19.16 -22.90 9.29
N ARG A 132 -18.63 -23.09 8.08
CA ARG A 132 -19.31 -23.80 6.97
C ARG A 132 -19.35 -25.32 7.10
N ARG A 133 -18.57 -25.92 8.00
CA ARG A 133 -18.59 -27.37 8.24
C ARG A 133 -19.62 -27.79 9.29
N TYR A 134 -19.99 -26.89 10.19
CA TYR A 134 -20.94 -27.14 11.28
C TYR A 134 -22.33 -26.53 11.04
N TRP A 135 -22.56 -25.94 9.88
CA TRP A 135 -23.83 -25.43 9.37
C TRP A 135 -24.05 -25.98 7.97
#